data_AF-A0A838QIU1-F1
#
_entry.id   AF-A0A838QIU1-F1
#
_cell.length_a   1.000
_cell.length_b   1.000
_cell.length_c   1.000
_cell.angle_alpha   90.00
_cell.angle_beta   90.00
_cell.angle_gamma   90.00
#
_symmetry.space_group_name_H-M   'P 1'
#
loop_
_entity.id
_entity.type
_entity.pdbx_description
1 polymer ?
#
loop_
_entity_poly.entity_id
_entity_poly.type
_entity_poly.pdbx_seq_one_letter_code
_entity_poly.pdbx_strand_id
1 'polypeptide(L)'
;MRSTLVIAAAVAACVTATEVRAQCRPPKDSNEARLLAFYSAPISFSPASAPEHLNPWTIRIGGEGGPIPDPDPEIQRTSACFTQKSENTGLSPFFGRPRVTIGLPAGFGAELSYLPPVRINDAKPNLVSAAVSWVKRVQMRQTSDGTDIMLRVHGTAGQVQGPITCPATGLQTTDPTRPCFGTTQSNDTFKPTMMGAEGIVSTAAYDGRLAFYAGGGANFLRPRFR
;
A
#
# COMPACT_ATOMS: atom_id res chain seq x y z
N MET A 1 -45.41 -11.32 -64.28
CA MET A 1 -45.62 -11.95 -62.96
C MET A 1 -44.50 -11.48 -62.03
N ARG A 2 -44.88 -10.78 -60.95
CA ARG A 2 -44.33 -10.82 -59.56
C ARG A 2 -42.83 -11.07 -59.37
N SER A 3 -42.05 -10.37 -58.56
CA SER A 3 -42.27 -9.28 -57.60
C SER A 3 -40.88 -8.73 -57.19
N THR A 4 -40.86 -7.46 -56.84
CA THR A 4 -39.83 -6.59 -56.24
C THR A 4 -39.13 -7.18 -55.01
N LEU A 5 -37.85 -6.82 -54.79
CA LEU A 5 -37.38 -6.35 -53.48
C LEU A 5 -36.03 -5.59 -53.56
N VAL A 6 -36.13 -4.28 -53.37
CA VAL A 6 -35.05 -3.35 -53.01
C VAL A 6 -34.96 -3.35 -51.48
N ILE A 7 -33.76 -3.54 -50.90
CA ILE A 7 -33.45 -3.02 -49.56
C ILE A 7 -32.02 -2.48 -49.55
N ALA A 8 -31.93 -1.15 -49.57
CA ALA A 8 -30.82 -0.41 -48.99
C ALA A 8 -31.06 -0.29 -47.47
N ALA A 9 -30.05 -0.52 -46.63
CA ALA A 9 -30.08 -0.07 -45.23
C ALA A 9 -28.68 -0.01 -44.61
N ALA A 10 -28.18 1.23 -44.52
CA ALA A 10 -27.44 1.82 -43.40
C ALA A 10 -26.35 0.98 -42.68
N VAL A 11 -25.10 1.29 -43.02
CA VAL A 11 -23.95 1.14 -42.11
C VAL A 11 -24.14 2.14 -40.97
N ALA A 12 -24.75 1.70 -39.87
CA ALA A 12 -24.72 2.43 -38.61
C ALA A 12 -23.31 2.29 -38.02
N ALA A 13 -22.48 3.31 -38.23
CA ALA A 13 -21.25 3.49 -37.48
C ALA A 13 -21.62 3.73 -36.02
N CYS A 14 -21.70 2.66 -35.22
CA CYS A 14 -21.61 2.76 -33.78
C CYS A 14 -20.18 3.20 -33.43
N VAL A 15 -19.96 4.51 -33.42
CA VAL A 15 -18.90 5.13 -32.64
C VAL A 15 -19.24 4.84 -31.19
N THR A 16 -18.72 3.73 -30.66
CA THR A 16 -18.63 3.59 -29.21
C THR A 16 -17.70 4.69 -28.75
N ALA A 17 -18.26 5.76 -28.19
CA ALA A 17 -17.53 6.72 -27.41
C ALA A 17 -16.96 5.98 -26.20
N THR A 18 -15.79 5.35 -26.37
CA THR A 18 -14.93 5.02 -25.25
C THR A 18 -14.56 6.36 -24.63
N GLU A 19 -15.17 6.69 -23.50
CA GLU A 19 -14.60 7.67 -22.58
C GLU A 19 -13.20 7.18 -22.22
N VAL A 20 -12.22 7.61 -23.00
CA VAL A 20 -10.84 7.66 -22.56
C VAL A 20 -10.84 8.70 -21.44
N ARG A 21 -11.20 8.27 -20.23
CA ARG A 21 -10.84 9.04 -19.03
C ARG A 21 -9.33 9.11 -19.08
N ALA A 22 -8.81 10.26 -19.50
CA ALA A 22 -7.40 10.56 -19.50
C ALA A 22 -6.88 10.17 -18.12
N GLN A 23 -6.06 9.12 -18.09
CA GLN A 23 -5.57 8.55 -16.84
C GLN A 23 -4.58 9.57 -16.27
N CYS A 24 -5.10 10.51 -15.47
CA CYS A 24 -4.29 11.59 -14.94
C CYS A 24 -3.17 10.99 -14.11
N ARG A 25 -1.93 11.22 -14.55
CA ARG A 25 -0.73 10.83 -13.82
C ARG A 25 -0.26 12.09 -13.10
N PRO A 26 -0.58 12.24 -11.80
CA PRO A 26 -0.12 13.41 -11.07
C PRO A 26 1.41 13.51 -11.14
N PRO A 27 1.97 14.71 -11.41
CA PRO A 27 3.40 14.94 -11.26
C PRO A 27 3.88 14.53 -9.86
N LYS A 28 5.14 14.11 -9.73
CA LYS A 28 5.70 13.64 -8.45
C LYS A 28 5.56 14.67 -7.31
N ASP A 29 5.53 15.95 -7.65
CA ASP A 29 5.48 17.06 -6.69
C ASP A 29 4.06 17.52 -6.38
N SER A 30 3.03 16.89 -6.95
CA SER A 30 1.63 17.27 -6.71
C SER A 30 1.13 16.79 -5.33
N ASN A 31 0.10 17.45 -4.83
CA ASN A 31 -0.53 17.05 -3.57
C ASN A 31 -1.08 15.62 -3.64
N GLU A 32 -1.62 15.20 -4.78
CA GLU A 32 -2.09 13.83 -5.01
C GLU A 32 -0.95 12.81 -4.91
N ALA A 33 0.21 13.10 -5.50
CA ALA A 33 1.38 12.22 -5.37
C ALA A 33 1.88 12.14 -3.92
N ARG A 34 1.91 13.28 -3.21
CA ARG A 34 2.27 13.35 -1.79
C ARG A 34 1.30 12.61 -0.89
N LEU A 35 0.01 12.70 -1.18
CA LEU A 35 -1.06 12.01 -0.46
C LEU A 35 -0.96 10.48 -0.65
N LEU A 36 -0.74 10.03 -1.89
CA LEU A 36 -0.52 8.60 -2.18
C LEU A 36 0.76 8.09 -1.49
N ALA A 37 1.81 8.90 -1.44
CA ALA A 37 3.04 8.58 -0.71
C ALA A 37 2.81 8.52 0.81
N PHE A 38 2.06 9.47 1.36
CA PHE A 38 1.70 9.52 2.78
C PHE A 38 0.98 8.23 3.21
N TYR A 39 -0.04 7.79 2.46
CA TYR A 39 -0.74 6.53 2.77
C TYR A 39 0.07 5.28 2.51
N SER A 40 1.12 5.34 1.70
CA SER A 40 2.00 4.20 1.46
C SER A 40 2.94 3.93 2.65
N ALA A 41 3.25 4.93 3.47
CA ALA A 41 4.21 4.80 4.56
C ALA A 41 3.69 3.88 5.70
N PRO A 42 2.47 4.08 6.26
CA PRO A 42 1.95 3.21 7.33
C PRO A 42 1.79 1.75 6.92
N ILE A 43 1.52 1.48 5.64
CA ILE A 43 1.32 0.13 5.11
C ILE A 43 2.60 -0.49 4.53
N SER A 44 3.74 0.22 4.60
CA SER A 44 5.03 -0.31 4.17
C SER A 44 5.40 -1.56 4.97
N PHE A 45 6.01 -2.54 4.31
CA PHE A 45 6.29 -3.83 4.92
C PHE A 45 7.67 -3.87 5.55
N SER A 46 7.79 -3.28 6.75
CA SER A 46 9.02 -3.22 7.53
C SER A 46 9.22 -4.50 8.38
N PRO A 47 10.41 -4.71 8.97
CA PRO A 47 10.70 -5.79 9.90
C PRO A 47 9.94 -5.59 11.22
N ALA A 48 9.34 -6.66 11.76
CA ALA A 48 8.58 -6.60 13.01
C ALA A 48 9.46 -6.67 14.27
N SER A 49 10.70 -7.17 14.17
CA SER A 49 11.61 -7.34 15.31
C SER A 49 13.07 -7.16 14.89
N ALA A 50 13.96 -7.27 15.87
CA ALA A 50 15.40 -7.31 15.65
C ALA A 50 15.80 -8.48 14.73
N PRO A 51 16.96 -8.42 14.06
CA PRO A 51 17.58 -9.55 13.39
C PRO A 51 17.65 -10.77 14.32
N GLU A 52 17.13 -11.90 13.84
CA GLU A 52 17.12 -13.15 14.59
C GLU A 52 17.50 -14.32 13.68
N HIS A 53 18.34 -15.23 14.20
CA HIS A 53 18.63 -16.50 13.55
C HIS A 53 17.53 -17.51 13.88
N LEU A 54 16.68 -17.79 12.90
CA LEU A 54 15.70 -18.87 13.00
C LEU A 54 16.35 -20.19 12.58
N ASN A 55 16.15 -21.24 13.38
CA ASN A 55 16.54 -22.58 12.96
C ASN A 55 15.77 -22.97 11.68
N PRO A 56 16.37 -23.74 10.77
CA PRO A 56 15.69 -24.17 9.55
C PRO A 56 14.34 -24.82 9.86
N TRP A 57 13.32 -24.43 9.09
CA TRP A 57 11.93 -24.90 9.20
C TRP A 57 11.18 -24.47 10.46
N THR A 58 11.75 -23.56 11.25
CA THR A 58 11.02 -22.93 12.36
C THR A 58 9.96 -22.01 11.79
N ILE A 59 8.71 -22.18 12.24
CA ILE A 59 7.59 -21.32 11.89
C ILE A 59 7.32 -20.39 13.07
N ARG A 60 7.22 -19.09 12.79
CA ARG A 60 6.77 -18.07 13.74
C ARG A 60 5.51 -17.42 13.21
N ILE A 61 4.53 -17.25 14.09
CA ILE A 61 3.30 -16.53 13.81
C ILE A 61 3.31 -15.28 14.68
N GLY A 62 2.98 -14.15 14.08
CA GLY A 62 2.87 -12.88 14.77
C GLY A 62 1.81 -12.00 14.13
N GLY A 63 1.72 -10.78 14.65
CA GLY A 63 0.87 -9.75 14.08
C GLY A 63 1.51 -8.40 14.31
N GLU A 64 1.16 -7.46 13.45
CA GLU A 64 1.46 -6.05 13.64
C GLU A 64 0.16 -5.26 13.53
N GLY A 65 0.15 -4.10 14.18
CA GLY A 65 -0.92 -3.14 14.01
C GLY A 65 -0.51 -1.79 14.53
N GLY A 66 -1.14 -0.75 13.99
CA GLY A 66 -0.81 0.62 14.32
C GLY A 66 -1.86 1.61 13.83
N PRO A 67 -1.83 2.83 14.38
CA PRO A 67 -2.70 3.90 13.92
C PRO A 67 -2.29 4.34 12.52
N ILE A 68 -3.28 4.69 11.70
CA ILE A 68 -3.04 5.37 10.42
C ILE A 68 -3.17 6.87 10.70
N PRO A 69 -2.09 7.66 10.54
CA PRO A 69 -2.14 9.09 10.81
C PRO A 69 -3.02 9.79 9.78
N ASP A 70 -3.61 10.92 10.18
CA ASP A 70 -4.31 11.80 9.27
C ASP A 70 -3.30 12.70 8.52
N PRO A 71 -3.44 12.86 7.19
CA PRO A 71 -2.59 13.71 6.39
C PRO A 71 -2.87 15.18 6.67
N ASP A 72 -1.85 16.02 6.48
CA ASP A 72 -2.00 17.46 6.57
C ASP A 72 -3.13 17.95 5.63
N PRO A 73 -4.06 18.82 6.10
CA PRO A 73 -5.12 19.38 5.28
C PRO A 73 -4.65 20.00 3.95
N GLU A 74 -3.39 20.46 3.86
CA GLU A 74 -2.83 20.99 2.61
C GLU A 74 -2.61 19.91 1.54
N ILE A 75 -2.13 18.72 1.94
CA ILE A 75 -1.89 17.61 0.99
C ILE A 75 -3.18 16.84 0.65
N GLN A 76 -4.25 17.02 1.43
CA GLN A 76 -5.58 16.50 1.12
C GLN A 76 -6.25 17.23 -0.05
N ARG A 77 -5.79 18.45 -0.36
CA ARG A 77 -6.35 19.26 -1.46
C ARG A 77 -5.76 18.81 -2.79
N THR A 78 -6.61 18.36 -3.72
CA THR A 78 -6.22 18.11 -5.10
C THR A 78 -5.64 19.35 -5.75
N SER A 79 -4.62 19.16 -6.60
CA SER A 79 -3.78 20.24 -7.13
C SER A 79 -3.53 20.12 -8.64
N ALA A 80 -3.57 18.92 -9.21
CA ALA A 80 -3.15 18.67 -10.59
C ALA A 80 -4.20 17.93 -11.43
N CYS A 81 -4.92 16.97 -10.86
CA CYS A 81 -5.78 16.06 -11.64
C CYS A 81 -7.27 16.33 -11.55
N PHE A 82 -7.69 17.14 -10.56
CA PHE A 82 -9.09 17.41 -10.27
C PHE A 82 -9.27 18.86 -9.82
N THR A 83 -10.49 19.39 -9.95
CA THR A 83 -10.90 20.65 -9.32
C THR A 83 -10.54 20.60 -7.84
N GLN A 84 -9.94 21.68 -7.31
CA GLN A 84 -9.45 21.74 -5.93
C GLN A 84 -10.55 21.34 -4.93
N LYS A 85 -10.36 20.18 -4.31
CA LYS A 85 -11.25 19.64 -3.27
C LYS A 85 -10.43 18.85 -2.26
N SER A 86 -10.94 18.76 -1.03
CA SER A 86 -10.36 17.87 -0.02
C SER A 86 -10.80 16.43 -0.31
N GLU A 87 -9.85 15.53 -0.49
CA GLU A 87 -10.14 14.10 -0.63
C GLU A 87 -10.44 13.47 0.74
N ASN A 88 -11.38 12.52 0.81
CA ASN A 88 -11.61 11.75 2.03
C ASN A 88 -10.49 10.73 2.20
N THR A 89 -9.64 11.00 3.16
CA THR A 89 -8.33 10.35 3.27
C THR A 89 -8.25 9.53 4.56
N GLY A 90 -8.98 9.91 5.61
CA GLY A 90 -9.17 9.15 6.86
C GLY A 90 -10.02 7.88 6.72
N LEU A 91 -9.66 6.99 5.80
CA LEU A 91 -10.48 5.82 5.45
C LEU A 91 -10.51 4.76 6.56
N SER A 92 -9.47 4.67 7.40
CA SER A 92 -9.44 3.84 8.61
C SER A 92 -8.47 4.43 9.63
N PRO A 93 -8.79 4.41 10.94
CA PRO A 93 -7.90 4.91 11.99
C PRO A 93 -6.80 3.90 12.37
N PHE A 94 -6.94 2.63 11.97
CA PHE A 94 -6.07 1.55 12.41
C PHE A 94 -5.93 0.48 11.31
N PHE A 95 -4.81 -0.23 11.32
CA PHE A 95 -4.66 -1.46 10.55
C PHE A 95 -4.04 -2.55 11.42
N GLY A 96 -4.30 -3.80 11.08
CA GLY A 96 -3.62 -4.94 11.67
C GLY A 96 -3.42 -6.04 10.65
N ARG A 97 -2.19 -6.56 10.51
CA ARG A 97 -1.88 -7.67 9.60
C ARG A 97 -1.22 -8.83 10.34
N PRO A 98 -1.77 -10.06 10.27
CA PRO A 98 -1.03 -11.26 10.66
C PRO A 98 0.23 -11.43 9.80
N ARG A 99 1.25 -12.04 10.39
CA ARG A 99 2.54 -12.32 9.78
C ARG A 99 2.96 -13.75 10.11
N VAL A 100 3.53 -14.43 9.13
CA VAL A 100 4.17 -15.73 9.28
C VAL A 100 5.61 -15.60 8.80
N THR A 101 6.55 -16.05 9.61
CA THR A 101 7.97 -16.11 9.28
C THR A 101 8.45 -17.55 9.33
N ILE A 102 9.19 -17.98 8.32
CA ILE A 102 9.74 -19.34 8.19
C ILE A 102 11.26 -19.22 8.14
N GLY A 103 11.95 -19.86 9.08
CA GLY A 103 13.39 -20.02 9.05
C GLY A 103 13.80 -20.96 7.93
N LEU A 104 14.84 -20.59 7.17
CA LEU A 104 15.39 -21.38 6.08
C LEU A 104 16.87 -21.70 6.37
N PRO A 105 17.45 -22.70 5.68
CA PRO A 105 18.88 -22.99 5.79
C PRO A 105 19.78 -21.79 5.46
N ALA A 106 21.03 -21.84 5.92
CA ALA A 106 22.06 -20.84 5.65
C ALA A 106 21.73 -19.40 6.12
N GLY A 107 20.90 -19.26 7.16
CA GLY A 107 20.53 -17.98 7.76
C GLY A 107 19.47 -17.21 6.98
N PHE A 108 18.84 -17.84 5.98
CA PHE A 108 17.72 -17.22 5.27
C PHE A 108 16.43 -17.29 6.08
N GLY A 109 15.54 -16.33 5.83
CA GLY A 109 14.17 -16.32 6.33
C GLY A 109 13.21 -15.91 5.23
N ALA A 110 12.03 -16.50 5.21
CA ALA A 110 10.92 -16.06 4.37
C ALA A 110 9.80 -15.54 5.25
N GLU A 111 9.16 -14.46 4.84
CA GLU A 111 8.10 -13.81 5.59
C GLU A 111 6.91 -13.52 4.69
N LEU A 112 5.72 -13.77 5.20
CA LEU A 112 4.46 -13.51 4.54
C LEU A 112 3.54 -12.76 5.50
N SER A 113 2.85 -11.75 5.00
CA SER A 113 1.84 -11.02 5.76
C SER A 113 0.64 -10.71 4.89
N TYR A 114 -0.53 -10.65 5.52
CA TYR A 114 -1.80 -10.44 4.84
C TYR A 114 -2.65 -9.45 5.60
N LEU A 115 -3.08 -8.39 4.93
CA LEU A 115 -4.06 -7.44 5.45
C LEU A 115 -5.44 -7.81 4.86
N PRO A 116 -6.33 -8.43 5.65
CA PRO A 116 -7.58 -8.97 5.15
C PRO A 116 -8.61 -7.88 4.78
N PRO A 117 -9.57 -8.20 3.88
CA PRO A 117 -10.67 -7.33 3.43
C PRO A 117 -11.76 -7.11 4.47
N VAL A 118 -11.35 -6.76 5.68
CA VAL A 118 -12.22 -6.29 6.75
C VAL A 118 -12.44 -4.80 6.55
N ARG A 119 -13.70 -4.38 6.41
CA ARG A 119 -14.03 -2.97 6.30
C ARG A 119 -13.90 -2.32 7.69
N ILE A 120 -13.05 -1.31 7.80
CA ILE A 120 -12.94 -0.46 8.99
C ILE A 120 -13.25 0.95 8.52
N ASN A 121 -14.33 1.55 9.05
CA ASN A 121 -14.96 2.75 8.51
C ASN A 121 -15.25 2.60 7.00
N ASP A 122 -14.53 3.37 6.18
CA ASP A 122 -14.74 3.49 4.74
C ASP A 122 -13.68 2.74 3.92
N ALA A 123 -12.61 2.22 4.56
CA ALA A 123 -11.56 1.44 3.92
C ALA A 123 -11.88 -0.05 3.91
N LYS A 124 -11.70 -0.72 2.76
CA LYS A 124 -11.62 -2.17 2.65
C LYS A 124 -10.28 -2.59 2.01
N PRO A 125 -9.25 -2.88 2.82
CA PRO A 125 -7.93 -3.25 2.34
C PRO A 125 -7.85 -4.72 1.94
N ASN A 126 -7.06 -5.07 0.93
CA ASN A 126 -6.73 -6.45 0.59
C ASN A 126 -5.29 -6.44 0.08
N LEU A 127 -4.33 -6.58 0.99
CA LEU A 127 -2.91 -6.47 0.70
C LEU A 127 -2.20 -7.75 1.11
N VAL A 128 -1.29 -8.19 0.26
CA VAL A 128 -0.33 -9.25 0.58
C VAL A 128 1.07 -8.67 0.54
N SER A 129 1.88 -9.04 1.52
CA SER A 129 3.27 -8.63 1.63
C SER A 129 4.15 -9.84 1.82
N ALA A 130 5.30 -9.85 1.16
CA ALA A 130 6.28 -10.92 1.29
C ALA A 130 7.69 -10.36 1.41
N ALA A 131 8.55 -11.05 2.13
CA ALA A 131 9.95 -10.69 2.26
C ALA A 131 10.85 -11.92 2.33
N VAL A 132 12.09 -11.72 1.91
CA VAL A 132 13.18 -12.67 2.11
C VAL A 132 14.28 -11.93 2.85
N SER A 133 14.75 -12.53 3.93
CA SER A 133 15.87 -12.03 4.72
C SER A 133 17.03 -13.01 4.71
N TRP A 134 18.22 -12.47 4.93
CA TRP A 134 19.44 -13.21 5.19
C TRP A 134 20.09 -12.62 6.43
N VAL A 135 20.27 -13.44 7.46
CA VAL A 135 20.86 -13.06 8.74
C VAL A 135 22.20 -13.77 8.91
N LYS A 136 23.24 -13.02 9.26
CA LYS A 136 24.56 -13.57 9.55
C LYS A 136 25.13 -12.99 10.82
N ARG A 137 25.61 -13.88 11.70
CA ARG A 137 26.38 -13.49 12.87
C ARG A 137 27.82 -13.21 12.47
N VAL A 138 28.32 -12.03 12.81
CA VAL A 138 29.71 -11.63 12.66
C VAL A 138 30.32 -11.43 14.05
N GLN A 139 31.50 -11.98 14.27
CA GLN A 139 32.26 -11.72 15.49
C GLN A 139 33.05 -10.43 15.30
N MET A 140 32.72 -9.40 16.07
CA MET A 140 33.53 -8.19 16.14
C MET A 140 34.63 -8.40 17.18
N ARG A 141 35.88 -8.03 16.84
CA ARG A 141 37.07 -8.26 17.69
C ARG A 141 37.02 -7.61 19.08
N GLN A 142 36.02 -6.76 19.35
CA GLN A 142 35.88 -5.98 20.58
C GLN A 142 34.65 -6.35 21.43
N THR A 143 33.77 -7.25 20.97
CA THR A 143 32.60 -7.70 21.73
C THR A 143 32.65 -9.22 21.89
N SER A 144 32.50 -9.72 23.12
CA SER A 144 32.29 -11.16 23.36
C SER A 144 30.99 -11.67 22.74
N ASP A 145 30.03 -10.75 22.61
CA ASP A 145 28.69 -11.00 22.13
C ASP A 145 28.66 -10.66 20.63
N GLY A 146 28.37 -11.66 19.79
CA GLY A 146 28.38 -11.49 18.34
C GLY A 146 27.36 -10.45 17.86
N THR A 147 27.64 -9.82 16.72
CA THR A 147 26.74 -8.87 16.05
C THR A 147 25.99 -9.60 14.94
N ASP A 148 24.67 -9.47 14.87
CA ASP A 148 23.90 -10.00 13.76
C ASP A 148 23.66 -8.91 12.71
N ILE A 149 23.85 -9.27 11.45
CA ILE A 149 23.54 -8.42 10.30
C ILE A 149 22.42 -9.09 9.53
N MET A 150 21.33 -8.37 9.27
CA MET A 150 20.25 -8.77 8.38
C MET A 150 20.24 -7.92 7.12
N LEU A 151 20.17 -8.59 5.98
CA LEU A 151 19.74 -8.00 4.71
C LEU A 151 18.34 -8.52 4.39
N ARG A 152 17.43 -7.64 3.98
CA ARG A 152 16.04 -8.01 3.69
C ARG A 152 15.58 -7.32 2.41
N VAL A 153 14.87 -8.07 1.57
CA VAL A 153 14.13 -7.53 0.43
C VAL A 153 12.67 -7.86 0.61
N HIS A 154 11.79 -6.94 0.25
CA HIS A 154 10.36 -7.09 0.49
C HIS A 154 9.51 -6.44 -0.59
N GLY A 155 8.25 -6.83 -0.63
CA GLY A 155 7.26 -6.20 -1.50
C GLY A 155 5.85 -6.33 -0.96
N THR A 156 5.00 -5.38 -1.33
CA THR A 156 3.58 -5.36 -1.01
C THR A 156 2.78 -5.13 -2.29
N ALA A 157 1.73 -5.90 -2.47
CA ALA A 157 0.80 -5.77 -3.59
C ALA A 157 -0.64 -5.97 -3.12
N GLY A 158 -1.59 -5.39 -3.85
CA GLY A 158 -3.02 -5.53 -3.56
C GLY A 158 -3.79 -4.26 -3.86
N GLN A 159 -4.89 -4.08 -3.14
CA GLN A 159 -5.77 -2.92 -3.30
C GLN A 159 -6.44 -2.50 -2.00
N VAL A 160 -6.76 -1.22 -1.88
CA VAL A 160 -7.61 -0.63 -0.84
C VAL A 160 -8.78 0.03 -1.56
N GLN A 161 -9.99 -0.37 -1.20
CA GLN A 161 -11.22 0.20 -1.74
C GLN A 161 -11.81 1.19 -0.74
N GLY A 162 -12.31 2.32 -1.24
CA GLY A 162 -13.00 3.30 -0.43
C GLY A 162 -13.59 4.46 -1.23
N PRO A 163 -14.51 5.23 -0.65
CA PRO A 163 -15.11 6.41 -1.24
C PRO A 163 -14.20 7.63 -1.07
N ILE A 164 -13.09 7.67 -1.82
CA ILE A 164 -12.05 8.69 -1.72
C ILE A 164 -12.52 9.97 -2.43
N THR A 165 -12.94 9.82 -3.69
CA THR A 165 -13.38 10.89 -4.59
C THR A 165 -14.66 11.58 -4.10
N CYS A 166 -15.67 10.82 -3.69
CA CYS A 166 -16.95 11.31 -3.21
C CYS A 166 -17.41 10.50 -1.99
N PRO A 167 -17.03 10.91 -0.77
CA PRO A 167 -17.53 10.31 0.46
C PRO A 167 -19.01 10.60 0.66
N ALA A 168 -19.69 9.78 1.47
CA ALA A 168 -21.10 9.98 1.81
C ALA A 168 -21.36 11.38 2.43
N THR A 169 -20.40 11.91 3.21
CA THR A 169 -20.44 13.24 3.82
C THR A 169 -20.27 14.40 2.83
N GLY A 170 -19.76 14.12 1.62
CA GLY A 170 -19.57 15.12 0.56
C GLY A 170 -20.71 15.14 -0.47
N LEU A 171 -21.65 14.19 -0.40
CA LEU A 171 -22.79 14.16 -1.32
C LEU A 171 -23.72 15.34 -1.03
N GLN A 172 -24.10 16.06 -2.09
CA GLN A 172 -24.95 17.23 -1.99
C GLN A 172 -25.78 17.42 -3.27
N THR A 173 -26.90 18.12 -3.17
CA THR A 173 -27.83 18.37 -4.29
C THR A 173 -28.20 19.84 -4.41
N THR A 174 -27.43 20.74 -3.79
CA THR A 174 -27.77 22.16 -3.64
C THR A 174 -26.93 23.09 -4.52
N ASP A 175 -25.68 22.73 -4.81
CA ASP A 175 -24.78 23.59 -5.60
C ASP A 175 -24.12 22.80 -6.76
N PRO A 176 -24.52 23.03 -8.03
CA PRO A 176 -24.00 22.33 -9.19
C PRO A 176 -22.51 22.63 -9.49
N THR A 177 -21.93 23.64 -8.84
CA THR A 177 -20.52 24.01 -9.01
C THR A 177 -19.59 23.32 -8.01
N ARG A 178 -20.15 22.67 -6.98
CA ARG A 178 -19.38 22.00 -5.91
C ARG A 178 -19.17 20.51 -6.23
N PRO A 179 -18.05 19.91 -5.80
CA PRO A 179 -17.80 18.48 -5.98
C PRO A 179 -18.95 17.61 -5.45
N CYS A 180 -19.16 16.46 -6.09
CA CYS A 180 -20.15 15.46 -5.70
C CYS A 180 -21.63 15.90 -5.78
N PHE A 181 -21.93 17.00 -6.49
CA PHE A 181 -23.31 17.43 -6.77
C PHE A 181 -24.11 16.38 -7.54
N GLY A 182 -25.25 15.95 -7.00
CA GLY A 182 -26.16 15.03 -7.69
C GLY A 182 -25.54 13.67 -8.01
N THR A 183 -24.46 13.30 -7.32
CA THR A 183 -23.74 12.04 -7.52
C THR A 183 -24.04 11.03 -6.41
N THR A 184 -23.58 9.80 -6.59
CA THR A 184 -23.58 8.77 -5.56
C THR A 184 -22.19 8.60 -4.97
N GLN A 185 -22.11 7.94 -3.82
CA GLN A 185 -20.85 7.58 -3.17
C GLN A 185 -19.89 6.88 -4.17
N SER A 186 -18.62 7.30 -4.18
CA SER A 186 -17.62 6.72 -5.07
C SER A 186 -17.14 5.35 -4.56
N ASN A 187 -16.64 4.52 -5.47
CA ASN A 187 -16.00 3.24 -5.15
C ASN A 187 -14.61 3.21 -5.77
N ASP A 188 -13.71 4.01 -5.21
CA ASP A 188 -12.36 4.19 -5.75
C ASP A 188 -11.45 3.06 -5.30
N THR A 189 -10.47 2.72 -6.15
CA THR A 189 -9.51 1.65 -5.88
C THR A 189 -8.08 2.20 -5.88
N PHE A 190 -7.47 2.21 -4.70
CA PHE A 190 -6.04 2.50 -4.51
C PHE A 190 -5.22 1.21 -4.53
N LYS A 191 -4.13 1.17 -5.30
CA LYS A 191 -3.21 0.03 -5.38
C LYS A 191 -1.81 0.44 -4.91
N PRO A 192 -1.46 0.18 -3.64
CA PRO A 192 -0.16 0.55 -3.06
C PRO A 192 0.92 -0.48 -3.40
N THR A 193 1.26 -0.61 -4.69
CA THR A 193 2.35 -1.53 -5.09
C THR A 193 3.70 -0.94 -4.68
N MET A 194 4.49 -1.70 -3.93
CA MET A 194 5.81 -1.26 -3.45
C MET A 194 6.79 -2.43 -3.35
N MET A 195 8.07 -2.12 -3.51
CA MET A 195 9.19 -3.04 -3.29
C MET A 195 10.28 -2.30 -2.52
N GLY A 196 11.02 -2.99 -1.66
CA GLY A 196 12.07 -2.35 -0.88
C GLY A 196 13.20 -3.30 -0.50
N ALA A 197 14.24 -2.69 0.04
CA ALA A 197 15.39 -3.38 0.61
C ALA A 197 15.85 -2.66 1.88
N GLU A 198 16.27 -3.44 2.87
CA GLU A 198 16.63 -2.99 4.21
C GLU A 198 17.89 -3.71 4.70
N GLY A 199 18.71 -2.98 5.44
CA GLY A 199 19.85 -3.51 6.18
C GLY A 199 19.68 -3.18 7.66
N ILE A 200 19.87 -4.17 8.52
CA ILE A 200 19.74 -4.02 9.97
C ILE A 200 20.92 -4.68 10.65
N VAL A 201 21.44 -4.04 11.69
CA VAL A 201 22.45 -4.60 12.58
C VAL A 201 21.85 -4.71 13.98
N SER A 202 22.18 -5.78 14.69
CA SER A 202 21.86 -5.91 16.11
C SER A 202 23.05 -6.41 16.92
N THR A 203 23.10 -5.93 18.15
CA THR A 203 24.06 -6.37 19.15
C THR A 203 23.32 -6.76 20.41
N ALA A 204 23.79 -7.82 21.06
CA ALA A 204 23.40 -8.16 22.41
C ALA A 204 24.21 -7.34 23.42
N ALA A 205 23.64 -7.10 24.58
CA ALA A 205 24.26 -6.50 25.75
C ALA A 205 23.77 -7.22 27.02
N TYR A 206 24.51 -7.06 28.11
CA TYR A 206 24.20 -7.67 29.42
C TYR A 206 23.98 -9.19 29.34
N ASP A 207 24.96 -9.93 28.77
CA ASP A 207 24.91 -11.39 28.68
C ASP A 207 23.67 -11.89 27.91
N GLY A 208 23.31 -11.18 26.83
CA GLY A 208 22.17 -11.52 25.97
C GLY A 208 20.80 -11.07 26.48
N ARG A 209 20.69 -10.41 27.63
CA ARG A 209 19.39 -9.98 28.20
C ARG A 209 18.78 -8.79 27.47
N LEU A 210 19.60 -7.93 26.87
CA LEU A 210 19.14 -6.81 26.07
C LEU A 210 19.70 -6.95 24.65
N ALA A 211 18.87 -6.63 23.66
CA ALA A 211 19.29 -6.54 22.28
C ALA A 211 18.98 -5.14 21.75
N PHE A 212 19.98 -4.49 21.19
CA PHE A 212 19.83 -3.22 20.47
C PHE A 212 19.92 -3.51 18.99
N TYR A 213 19.08 -2.86 18.20
CA TYR A 213 19.15 -2.96 16.76
C TYR A 213 18.89 -1.61 16.10
N ALA A 214 19.53 -1.40 14.97
CA ALA A 214 19.38 -0.22 14.14
C ALA A 214 19.46 -0.65 12.68
N GLY A 215 18.70 0.03 11.82
CA GLY A 215 18.67 -0.30 10.41
C GLY A 215 18.12 0.82 9.57
N GLY A 216 18.26 0.66 8.27
CA GLY A 216 17.76 1.58 7.27
C GLY A 216 17.44 0.86 5.98
N GLY A 217 16.66 1.49 5.12
CA GLY A 217 16.26 0.91 3.85
C GLY A 217 15.60 1.92 2.93
N ALA A 218 15.24 1.45 1.75
CA ALA A 218 14.57 2.23 0.73
C ALA A 218 13.38 1.47 0.16
N ASN A 219 12.31 2.21 -0.16
CA ASN A 219 11.12 1.69 -0.82
C ASN A 219 10.93 2.38 -2.18
N PHE A 220 10.69 1.57 -3.20
CA PHE A 220 10.28 1.99 -4.53
C PHE A 220 8.76 1.86 -4.63
N LEU A 221 8.09 3.01 -4.71
CA LEU A 221 6.63 3.11 -4.73
C LEU A 221 6.11 3.20 -6.16
N ARG A 222 5.10 2.38 -6.49
CA ARG A 222 4.35 2.45 -7.76
C ARG A 222 2.84 2.48 -7.50
N PRO A 223 2.34 3.47 -6.73
CA PRO A 223 0.92 3.56 -6.42
C PRO A 223 0.10 3.80 -7.69
N ARG A 224 -1.11 3.24 -7.73
CA ARG A 224 -2.11 3.53 -8.78
C ARG A 224 -3.44 3.84 -8.14
N PHE A 225 -4.15 4.81 -8.68
CA PHE A 225 -5.51 5.16 -8.31
C PHE A 225 -6.44 4.92 -9.51
N ARG A 226 -7.64 4.40 -9.28
CA ARG A 226 -8.65 4.12 -10.30
C ARG A 226 -10.04 4.44 -9.80
#